data_AF-A0A4S8PKS4-F1
#
_entry.id   AF-A0A4S8PKS4-F1
#
_cell.length_a   1.000
_cell.length_b   1.000
_cell.length_c   1.000
_cell.angle_alpha   90.00
_cell.angle_beta   90.00
_cell.angle_gamma   90.00
#
_symmetry.space_group_name_H-M   'P 1'
#
loop_
_entity.id
_entity.type
_entity.pdbx_description
1 polymer ?
#
loop_
_entity_poly.entity_id
_entity_poly.type
_entity_poly.pdbx_seq_one_letter_code
_entity_poly.pdbx_strand_id
1 'polypeptide(L)'
;MARTRVRPPRKATAKGAKLIAGLISNTKFFRTGKGGGKWVKTTVKSRPQLTRRRNHRATVGKTTNTDYKGNFFKKHPNQKGRVVVHHAVEQQVMKRYPGRFKPGELHSVENLRGIPKGQVNSRVHLSEIRKEWNQFYKDHPNASRQQILDHATAVDLKLGTNFTPSVP
;
A
#
# COMPACT_ATOMS: atom_id res chain seq x y z
N MET A 1 -3.65 -31.44 -68.40
CA MET A 1 -4.73 -30.77 -67.64
C MET A 1 -4.45 -30.91 -66.14
N ALA A 2 -4.69 -29.84 -65.39
CA ALA A 2 -3.97 -29.45 -64.18
C ALA A 2 -4.38 -30.19 -62.88
N ARG A 3 -3.39 -30.52 -62.04
CA ARG A 3 -3.56 -31.05 -60.67
C ARG A 3 -3.84 -29.91 -59.69
N THR A 4 -5.06 -29.82 -59.18
CA THR A 4 -5.45 -28.81 -58.18
C THR A 4 -5.01 -29.27 -56.78
N ARG A 5 -3.95 -28.66 -56.23
CA ARG A 5 -3.59 -28.79 -54.80
C ARG A 5 -4.56 -27.95 -53.96
N VAL A 6 -5.33 -28.59 -53.08
CA VAL A 6 -6.05 -27.89 -52.02
C VAL A 6 -5.11 -27.70 -50.82
N ARG A 7 -4.84 -26.44 -50.48
CA ARG A 7 -3.95 -26.03 -49.37
C ARG A 7 -4.64 -26.27 -48.01
N PRO A 8 -3.91 -26.64 -46.94
CA PRO A 8 -4.46 -26.66 -45.59
C PRO A 8 -4.80 -25.24 -45.09
N PRO A 9 -5.80 -25.09 -44.21
CA PRO A 9 -6.22 -23.78 -43.72
C PRO A 9 -5.10 -23.08 -42.94
N ARG A 10 -4.82 -21.83 -43.33
CA ARG A 10 -3.92 -20.90 -42.64
C ARG A 10 -4.41 -20.65 -41.21
N LYS A 11 -3.51 -20.66 -40.23
CA LYS A 11 -3.78 -20.19 -38.87
C LYS A 11 -4.17 -18.71 -38.94
N ALA A 12 -5.41 -18.39 -38.59
CA ALA A 12 -5.86 -17.02 -38.40
C ALA A 12 -5.07 -16.38 -37.23
N THR A 13 -4.22 -15.41 -37.54
CA THR A 13 -3.60 -14.49 -36.59
C THR A 13 -4.63 -13.43 -36.23
N ALA A 14 -5.36 -13.64 -35.13
CA ALA A 14 -6.29 -12.64 -34.63
C ALA A 14 -5.53 -11.55 -33.87
N LYS A 15 -5.11 -10.53 -34.63
CA LYS A 15 -5.00 -9.13 -34.22
C LYS A 15 -6.28 -8.75 -33.45
N GLY A 16 -6.14 -8.22 -32.23
CA GLY A 16 -7.26 -7.57 -31.52
C GLY A 16 -7.84 -8.35 -30.34
N ALA A 17 -7.08 -8.44 -29.23
CA ALA A 17 -7.69 -8.58 -27.91
C ALA A 17 -8.16 -7.19 -27.46
N LYS A 18 -9.45 -6.87 -27.63
CA LYS A 18 -10.05 -5.68 -27.01
C LYS A 18 -10.26 -5.95 -25.52
N LEU A 19 -9.55 -5.19 -24.68
CA LEU A 19 -9.86 -5.05 -23.26
C LEU A 19 -11.17 -4.26 -23.14
N ILE A 20 -12.27 -4.92 -22.80
CA ILE A 20 -13.43 -4.22 -22.26
C ILE A 20 -13.23 -4.18 -20.74
N ALA A 21 -12.61 -3.10 -20.28
CA ALA A 21 -12.55 -2.79 -18.86
C ALA A 21 -13.92 -2.22 -18.44
N GLY A 22 -14.84 -3.12 -18.07
CA GLY A 22 -16.05 -2.75 -17.38
C GLY A 22 -15.73 -2.29 -15.96
N LEU A 23 -16.07 -1.04 -15.66
CA LEU A 23 -16.15 -0.50 -14.30
C LEU A 23 -16.89 -1.50 -13.39
N ILE A 24 -16.40 -1.67 -12.16
CA ILE A 24 -16.96 -2.55 -11.11
C ILE A 24 -16.66 -4.05 -11.30
N SER A 25 -15.39 -4.45 -11.38
CA SER A 25 -14.91 -5.61 -10.61
C SER A 25 -13.39 -5.73 -10.71
N ASN A 26 -12.73 -5.95 -9.58
CA ASN A 26 -11.29 -6.19 -9.47
C ASN A 26 -10.85 -7.56 -10.05
N THR A 27 -11.55 -8.06 -11.06
CA THR A 27 -11.34 -9.38 -11.65
C THR A 27 -10.41 -9.26 -12.86
N LYS A 28 -9.22 -9.84 -12.80
CA LYS A 28 -8.39 -10.06 -14.00
C LYS A 28 -8.67 -11.45 -14.55
N PHE A 29 -9.05 -11.50 -15.83
CA PHE A 29 -9.25 -12.75 -16.55
C PHE A 29 -7.99 -13.08 -17.36
N PHE A 30 -7.47 -14.29 -17.19
CA PHE A 30 -6.41 -14.83 -18.04
C PHE A 30 -6.94 -16.06 -18.77
N ARG A 31 -6.67 -16.13 -20.08
CA ARG A 31 -7.05 -17.24 -20.95
C ARG A 31 -5.80 -18.04 -21.31
N THR A 32 -5.67 -19.26 -20.78
CA THR A 32 -4.64 -20.20 -21.22
C THR A 32 -5.30 -21.32 -22.03
N GLY A 33 -4.82 -21.54 -23.25
CA GLY A 33 -5.16 -22.71 -24.08
C GLY A 33 -6.40 -22.60 -24.99
N LYS A 34 -6.33 -23.27 -26.14
CA LYS A 34 -7.45 -23.52 -27.07
C LYS A 34 -8.22 -24.74 -26.55
N GLY A 35 -9.47 -24.54 -26.14
CA GLY A 35 -10.40 -25.63 -25.81
C GLY A 35 -10.63 -25.82 -24.32
N GLY A 36 -11.78 -25.33 -23.83
CA GLY A 36 -12.46 -25.91 -22.66
C GLY A 36 -11.81 -25.76 -21.27
N GLY A 37 -10.94 -24.78 -21.03
CA GLY A 37 -10.33 -24.57 -19.71
C GLY A 37 -11.34 -24.14 -18.62
N LYS A 38 -11.32 -24.82 -17.47
CA LYS A 38 -12.11 -24.48 -16.28
C LYS A 38 -11.87 -23.04 -15.83
N TRP A 39 -12.96 -22.33 -15.54
CA TRP A 39 -12.94 -21.02 -14.88
C TRP A 39 -12.33 -21.15 -13.48
N VAL A 40 -11.14 -20.58 -13.28
CA VAL A 40 -10.58 -20.43 -11.93
C VAL A 40 -10.97 -19.05 -11.42
N LYS A 41 -11.90 -19.01 -10.46
CA LYS A 41 -12.22 -17.80 -9.71
C LYS A 41 -11.04 -17.49 -8.77
N THR A 42 -10.20 -16.53 -9.12
CA THR A 42 -9.18 -16.03 -8.18
C THR A 42 -9.49 -14.60 -7.80
N THR A 43 -10.27 -14.42 -6.72
CA THR A 43 -10.26 -13.21 -5.90
C THR A 43 -10.79 -13.55 -4.51
N VAL A 44 -9.90 -13.78 -3.54
CA VAL A 44 -10.23 -13.72 -2.11
C VAL A 44 -8.96 -13.25 -1.39
N LYS A 45 -8.88 -11.98 -0.94
CA LYS A 45 -8.04 -11.69 0.24
C LYS A 45 -8.54 -12.66 1.29
N SER A 46 -7.70 -13.57 1.77
CA SER A 46 -8.14 -14.63 2.68
C SER A 46 -8.94 -14.01 3.84
N ARG A 47 -9.99 -14.69 4.35
CA ARG A 47 -10.77 -14.20 5.52
C ARG A 47 -9.85 -13.63 6.64
N PRO A 48 -8.67 -14.24 6.93
CA PRO A 48 -7.67 -13.65 7.82
C PRO A 48 -7.17 -12.27 7.41
N GLN A 49 -6.81 -12.04 6.14
CA GLN A 49 -6.33 -10.75 5.65
C GLN A 49 -7.42 -9.66 5.70
N LEU A 50 -8.67 -10.00 5.37
CA LEU A 50 -9.81 -9.08 5.50
C LEU A 50 -10.09 -8.70 6.95
N THR A 51 -9.98 -9.67 7.85
CA THR A 51 -10.17 -9.44 9.30
C THR A 51 -9.04 -8.58 9.86
N ARG A 52 -7.79 -8.85 9.46
CA ARG A 52 -6.63 -8.03 9.84
C ARG A 52 -6.78 -6.57 9.43
N ARG A 53 -7.26 -6.30 8.21
CA ARG A 53 -7.52 -4.92 7.74
C ARG A 53 -8.64 -4.25 8.51
N ARG A 54 -9.76 -4.95 8.77
CA ARG A 54 -10.89 -4.41 9.54
C ARG A 54 -10.49 -4.01 10.96
N ASN A 55 -9.62 -4.79 11.57
CA ASN A 55 -9.15 -4.59 12.94
C ASN A 55 -7.89 -3.71 13.02
N HIS A 56 -7.30 -3.31 11.89
CA HIS A 56 -6.09 -2.51 11.88
C HIS A 56 -6.38 -1.11 12.42
N ARG A 57 -5.54 -0.65 13.36
CA ARG A 57 -5.53 0.71 13.89
C ARG A 57 -4.08 1.14 14.04
N ALA A 58 -3.75 2.32 13.54
CA ALA A 58 -2.47 2.94 13.83
C ALA A 58 -2.41 3.28 15.32
N THR A 59 -1.27 3.00 15.94
CA THR A 59 -1.04 3.23 17.37
C THR A 59 0.30 3.90 17.58
N VAL A 60 0.46 4.45 18.77
CA VAL A 60 1.74 4.95 19.28
C VAL A 60 2.09 4.17 20.54
N GLY A 61 3.37 3.88 20.73
CA GLY A 61 3.92 3.32 21.95
C GLY A 61 4.54 4.40 22.83
N LYS A 62 5.51 3.98 23.65
CA LYS A 62 6.29 4.89 24.50
C LYS A 62 7.77 4.60 24.28
N THR A 63 8.55 5.63 24.02
CA THR A 63 10.01 5.57 24.04
C THR A 63 10.60 6.83 24.68
N THR A 64 11.74 6.70 25.33
CA THR A 64 12.55 7.85 25.79
C THR A 64 13.54 8.29 24.72
N ASN A 65 13.80 7.46 23.71
CA ASN A 65 14.74 7.75 22.63
C ASN A 65 14.06 8.45 21.45
N THR A 66 14.55 9.64 21.09
CA THR A 66 14.07 10.44 19.97
C THR A 66 14.68 10.04 18.62
N ASP A 67 15.72 9.19 18.60
CA ASP A 67 16.25 8.60 17.37
C ASP A 67 15.29 7.54 16.81
N TYR A 68 14.32 8.01 16.04
CA TYR A 68 13.33 7.15 15.39
C TYR A 68 13.96 6.15 14.41
N LYS A 69 15.05 6.52 13.71
CA LYS A 69 15.71 5.59 12.79
C LYS A 69 16.37 4.46 13.58
N GLY A 70 17.07 4.81 14.66
CA GLY A 70 17.62 3.84 15.61
C GLY A 70 16.55 2.93 16.19
N ASN A 71 15.44 3.49 16.66
CA ASN A 71 14.32 2.71 17.20
C ASN A 71 13.76 1.72 16.17
N PHE A 72 13.52 2.17 14.92
CA PHE A 72 13.04 1.31 13.85
C PHE A 72 14.03 0.21 13.49
N PHE A 73 15.31 0.55 13.27
CA PHE A 73 16.32 -0.42 12.86
C PHE A 73 16.76 -1.35 14.00
N LYS A 74 16.57 -0.97 15.27
CA LYS A 74 16.71 -1.89 16.40
C LYS A 74 15.68 -3.02 16.34
N LYS A 75 14.44 -2.72 15.93
CA LYS A 75 13.39 -3.74 15.73
C LYS A 75 13.52 -4.48 14.40
N HIS A 76 13.98 -3.79 13.35
CA HIS A 76 14.07 -4.29 11.98
C HIS A 76 15.49 -4.14 11.40
N PRO A 77 16.51 -4.81 11.97
CA PRO A 77 17.90 -4.60 11.59
C PRO A 77 18.17 -4.92 10.12
N ASN A 78 17.49 -5.94 9.59
CA ASN A 78 17.59 -6.36 8.18
C ASN A 78 17.08 -5.32 7.17
N GLN A 79 16.41 -4.26 7.60
CA GLN A 79 15.93 -3.18 6.74
C GLN A 79 16.92 -2.00 6.61
N LYS A 80 17.99 -2.00 7.40
CA LYS A 80 18.99 -0.92 7.37
C LYS A 80 19.59 -0.79 5.98
N GLY A 81 19.61 0.43 5.45
CA GLY A 81 20.06 0.71 4.09
C GLY A 81 19.04 0.42 2.98
N ARG A 82 17.97 -0.32 3.23
CA ARG A 82 16.96 -0.75 2.24
C ARG A 82 15.72 0.13 2.20
N VAL A 83 15.38 0.74 3.34
CA VAL A 83 14.19 1.58 3.50
C VAL A 83 14.54 2.98 3.98
N VAL A 84 13.61 3.91 3.76
CA VAL A 84 13.51 5.18 4.46
C VAL A 84 12.49 5.01 5.57
N VAL A 85 12.81 5.45 6.79
CA VAL A 85 11.89 5.38 7.92
C VAL A 85 10.97 6.58 7.88
N HIS A 86 9.66 6.31 7.95
CA HIS A 86 8.59 7.30 7.95
C HIS A 86 7.74 7.16 9.21
N HIS A 87 7.16 8.26 9.67
CA HIS A 87 6.27 8.32 10.81
C HIS A 87 4.81 8.18 10.36
N ALA A 88 4.10 7.15 10.80
CA ALA A 88 2.68 6.96 10.49
C ALA A 88 1.85 8.18 10.90
N VAL A 89 1.99 8.66 12.13
CA VAL A 89 1.62 10.02 12.56
C VAL A 89 2.82 10.94 12.39
N GLU A 90 2.77 11.87 11.44
CA GLU A 90 3.90 12.73 11.07
C GLU A 90 4.40 13.60 12.24
N GLN A 91 5.70 13.89 12.26
CA GLN A 91 6.31 14.81 13.24
C GLN A 91 5.70 16.22 13.23
N GLN A 92 5.12 16.64 12.10
CA GLN A 92 4.46 17.95 11.98
C GLN A 92 3.28 18.11 12.96
N VAL A 93 2.68 17.01 13.41
CA VAL A 93 1.59 17.02 14.40
C VAL A 93 2.00 17.71 15.69
N MET A 94 3.27 17.62 16.12
CA MET A 94 3.75 18.32 17.32
C MET A 94 3.61 19.84 17.22
N LYS A 95 3.80 20.39 16.01
CA LYS A 95 3.70 21.82 15.75
C LYS A 95 2.27 22.24 15.44
N ARG A 96 1.56 21.45 14.63
CA ARG A 96 0.20 21.76 14.16
C ARG A 96 -0.87 21.53 15.23
N TYR A 97 -0.67 20.55 16.11
CA TYR A 97 -1.60 20.20 17.18
C TYR A 97 -0.85 20.04 18.50
N PRO A 98 -0.39 21.15 19.11
CA PRO A 98 0.37 21.10 20.36
C PRO A 98 -0.36 20.31 21.45
N GLY A 99 0.37 19.45 22.17
CA GLY A 99 -0.18 18.67 23.28
C GLY A 99 -0.98 17.42 22.90
N ARG A 100 -1.24 17.14 21.61
CA ARG A 100 -1.97 15.90 21.21
C ARG A 100 -1.15 14.63 21.36
N PHE A 101 0.18 14.73 21.23
CA PHE A 101 1.12 13.63 21.36
C PHE A 101 2.38 14.08 22.08
N LYS A 102 2.98 13.19 22.85
CA LYS A 102 4.32 13.38 23.42
C LYS A 102 5.39 13.01 22.38
N PRO A 103 6.58 13.62 22.40
CA PRO A 103 7.66 13.27 21.47
C PRO A 103 7.98 11.77 21.46
N GLY A 104 8.06 11.16 22.65
CA GLY A 104 8.29 9.73 22.81
C GLY A 104 7.22 8.82 22.21
N GLU A 105 6.00 9.33 22.00
CA GLU A 105 4.95 8.58 21.30
C GLU A 105 5.19 8.57 19.79
N LEU A 106 5.60 9.71 19.22
CA LEU A 106 5.84 9.79 17.78
C LEU A 106 7.10 9.02 17.35
N HIS A 107 8.14 8.97 18.17
CA HIS A 107 9.36 8.21 17.87
C HIS A 107 9.29 6.72 18.23
N SER A 108 8.15 6.25 18.76
CA SER A 108 7.92 4.84 19.10
C SER A 108 7.83 3.95 17.87
N VAL A 109 8.27 2.69 17.98
CA VAL A 109 8.34 1.75 16.83
C VAL A 109 6.97 1.51 16.19
N GLU A 110 5.91 1.52 17.00
CA GLU A 110 4.51 1.38 16.61
C GLU A 110 4.09 2.46 15.61
N ASN A 111 4.67 3.66 15.71
CA ASN A 111 4.41 4.79 14.84
C ASN A 111 5.35 4.83 13.61
N LEU A 112 6.24 3.86 13.41
CA LEU A 112 7.24 3.91 12.34
C LEU A 112 6.92 2.91 11.22
N ARG A 113 7.20 3.32 9.98
CA ARG A 113 7.01 2.54 8.75
C ARG A 113 8.31 2.55 7.95
N GLY A 114 8.72 1.39 7.45
CA GLY A 114 9.82 1.31 6.49
C GLY A 114 9.27 1.43 5.07
N ILE A 115 9.70 2.44 4.32
CA ILE A 115 9.32 2.60 2.91
C ILE A 115 10.51 2.21 2.04
N PRO A 116 10.38 1.20 1.15
CA PRO A 116 11.46 0.81 0.25
C PRO A 116 12.03 2.01 -0.52
N LYS A 117 13.37 2.05 -0.62
CA LYS A 117 14.06 3.04 -1.45
C LYS A 117 13.74 2.86 -2.94
N GLY A 118 14.17 3.81 -3.76
CA GLY A 118 13.92 3.83 -5.21
C GLY A 118 12.53 4.37 -5.54
N GLN A 119 11.88 3.78 -6.55
CA GLN A 119 10.61 4.31 -7.08
C GLN A 119 9.48 4.34 -6.06
N VAL A 120 9.44 3.38 -5.13
CA VAL A 120 8.41 3.35 -4.06
C VAL A 120 8.55 4.56 -3.14
N ASN A 121 9.78 4.95 -2.76
CA ASN A 121 9.99 6.15 -1.94
C ASN A 121 9.47 7.41 -2.64
N SER A 122 9.79 7.63 -3.92
CA SER A 122 9.34 8.83 -4.63
C SER A 122 7.81 8.89 -4.75
N ARG A 123 7.18 7.76 -5.08
CA ARG A 123 5.73 7.68 -5.25
C ARG A 123 4.97 7.74 -3.92
N VAL A 124 5.36 6.90 -2.96
CA VAL A 124 4.61 6.69 -1.72
C VAL A 124 4.98 7.74 -0.67
N HIS A 125 6.27 7.84 -0.33
CA HIS A 125 6.73 8.73 0.74
C HIS A 125 6.67 10.20 0.34
N LEU A 126 7.27 10.56 -0.81
CA LEU A 126 7.40 11.95 -1.23
C LEU A 126 6.15 12.52 -1.92
N SER A 127 5.18 11.67 -2.30
CA SER A 127 3.96 12.11 -2.99
C SER A 127 2.69 11.69 -2.28
N GLU A 128 2.30 10.41 -2.31
CA GLU A 128 0.96 9.98 -1.87
C GLU A 128 0.73 10.26 -0.39
N ILE A 129 1.63 9.84 0.49
CA ILE A 129 1.55 10.13 1.94
C ILE A 129 1.52 11.64 2.20
N ARG A 130 2.38 12.39 1.51
CA ARG A 130 2.47 13.85 1.70
C ARG A 130 1.16 14.55 1.31
N LYS A 131 0.51 14.09 0.23
CA LYS A 131 -0.79 14.60 -0.22
C LYS A 131 -1.89 14.30 0.79
N GLU A 132 -1.96 13.07 1.32
CA GLU A 132 -2.93 12.69 2.35
C GLU A 132 -2.82 13.58 3.60
N TRP A 133 -1.62 13.70 4.16
CA TRP A 133 -1.39 14.52 5.36
C TRP A 133 -1.65 16.00 5.13
N ASN A 134 -1.24 16.55 3.97
CA ASN A 134 -1.54 17.94 3.62
C ASN A 134 -3.04 18.21 3.57
N GLN A 135 -3.80 17.31 2.94
CA GLN A 135 -5.24 17.45 2.84
C GLN A 135 -5.88 17.34 4.23
N PHE A 136 -5.45 16.36 5.04
CA PHE A 136 -5.92 16.22 6.42
C PHE A 136 -5.71 17.49 7.25
N TYR A 137 -4.50 18.08 7.20
CA TYR A 137 -4.21 19.31 7.94
C TYR A 137 -5.05 20.51 7.47
N LYS A 138 -5.40 20.57 6.18
CA LYS A 138 -6.26 21.61 5.62
C LYS A 138 -7.69 21.45 6.12
N ASP A 139 -8.20 20.23 6.12
CA ASP A 139 -9.61 19.95 6.45
C ASP A 139 -9.87 19.88 7.95
N HIS A 140 -8.84 19.60 8.75
CA HIS A 140 -8.96 19.40 10.20
C HIS A 140 -8.00 20.31 10.98
N PRO A 141 -8.19 21.65 10.95
CA PRO A 141 -7.28 22.59 11.61
C PRO A 141 -7.18 22.37 13.14
N ASN A 142 -8.18 21.74 13.76
CA ASN A 142 -8.25 21.45 15.19
C ASN A 142 -8.47 19.95 15.50
N ALA A 143 -7.87 19.06 14.70
CA ALA A 143 -8.02 17.62 14.86
C ALA A 143 -7.77 17.13 16.30
N SER A 144 -8.64 16.23 16.76
CA SER A 144 -8.43 15.45 17.99
C SER A 144 -7.34 14.39 17.79
N ARG A 145 -6.80 13.89 18.91
CA ARG A 145 -5.85 12.76 18.90
C ARG A 145 -6.40 11.55 18.16
N GLN A 146 -7.68 11.23 18.35
CA GLN A 146 -8.32 10.07 17.71
C GLN A 146 -8.42 10.27 16.19
N GLN A 147 -8.85 11.44 15.72
CA GLN A 147 -8.91 11.75 14.28
C GLN A 147 -7.53 11.63 13.60
N ILE A 148 -6.45 12.00 14.29
CA ILE A 148 -5.09 11.87 13.78
C ILE A 148 -4.69 10.38 13.64
N LEU A 149 -5.03 9.54 14.63
CA LEU A 149 -4.78 8.10 14.56
C LEU A 149 -5.67 7.41 13.52
N ASP A 150 -6.92 7.84 13.36
CA ASP A 150 -7.83 7.34 12.35
C ASP A 150 -7.33 7.69 10.95
N HIS A 151 -6.79 8.90 10.75
CA HIS A 151 -6.16 9.28 9.50
C HIS A 151 -4.90 8.45 9.21
N ALA A 152 -4.00 8.27 10.18
CA ALA A 152 -2.85 7.39 10.03
C ALA A 152 -3.27 5.94 9.69
N THR A 153 -4.37 5.46 10.29
CA THR A 153 -4.98 4.16 9.96
C THR A 153 -5.45 4.12 8.51
N ALA A 154 -6.11 5.17 8.02
CA ALA A 154 -6.56 5.25 6.63
C ALA A 154 -5.38 5.25 5.65
N VAL A 155 -4.29 5.95 5.96
CA VAL A 155 -3.06 5.95 5.16
C VAL A 155 -2.42 4.56 5.14
N ASP A 156 -2.31 3.89 6.29
CA ASP A 156 -1.84 2.51 6.38
C ASP A 156 -2.71 1.57 5.52
N LEU A 157 -4.03 1.63 5.65
CA LEU A 157 -4.94 0.78 4.87
C LEU A 157 -4.83 1.03 3.36
N LYS A 158 -4.51 2.26 2.95
CA LYS A 158 -4.36 2.64 1.55
C LYS A 158 -3.01 2.23 0.98
N LEU A 159 -1.93 2.39 1.73
CA LEU A 159 -0.55 2.33 1.22
C LEU A 159 0.33 1.26 1.86
N GLY A 160 -0.13 0.63 2.94
CA GLY A 160 0.63 -0.23 3.84
C GLY A 160 1.21 -1.49 3.19
N THR A 161 0.63 -1.95 2.09
CA THR A 161 1.19 -3.05 1.29
C THR A 161 2.48 -2.66 0.56
N ASN A 162 2.79 -1.37 0.46
CA ASN A 162 4.04 -0.86 -0.11
C ASN A 162 5.14 -0.68 0.94
N PHE A 163 4.85 -0.91 2.21
CA PHE A 163 5.83 -0.79 3.30
C PHE A 163 6.57 -2.10 3.53
N THR A 164 7.74 -2.00 4.16
CA THR A 164 8.57 -3.12 4.60
C THR A 164 9.01 -2.90 6.05
N PRO A 165 8.45 -3.67 7.02
CA PRO A 165 7.40 -4.68 6.83
C PRO A 165 6.07 -4.06 6.36
N SER A 166 5.26 -4.87 5.67
CA SER A 166 3.92 -4.46 5.24
C SER A 166 3.00 -4.27 6.44
N VAL A 167 2.18 -3.23 6.35
CA VAL A 167 1.07 -2.94 7.27
C VAL A 167 -0.26 -3.15 6.52
N PRO A 168 -1.35 -3.61 7.18
CA PRO A 168 -2.61 -3.98 6.51
C PRO A 168 -3.28 -2.85 5.72
#